data_AF-M5C0C4-F1
#
_entry.id   AF-M5C0C4-F1
#
_cell.length_a   1.000
_cell.length_b   1.000
_cell.length_c   1.000
_cell.angle_alpha   90.00
_cell.angle_beta   90.00
_cell.angle_gamma   90.00
#
_symmetry.space_group_name_H-M   'P 1'
#
loop_
_entity.id
_entity.type
_entity.pdbx_description
1 polymer ?
#
loop_
_entity_poly.entity_id
_entity_poly.type
_entity_poly.pdbx_seq_one_letter_code
_entity_poly.pdbx_strand_id
1 'polypeptide(L)'
;MNELITLVLYQSISEEIRILFADLDSCLKLFDYTAEVAQAQWLGEYDAVQRREASELQRLRGELEKMNINFDVLRSNQGELLEKTNLMVDALQQVLNDKSLILQDQSTTTVATYVDAQQIVRTILSVTKLQLPPKLLLGKQCNLDAPIPIKTGITCDIYQASFLGGEKVAKKVFRIGMSDKEYVEKYATRFLRIANLWSEFRSDYTLPFYGIGMESFEGDNHFQL
;
A
#
# COMPACT_ATOMS: atom_id res chain seq x y z
N MET A 1 -69.68 5.12 -9.01
CA MET A 1 -69.05 3.81 -8.77
C MET A 1 -67.53 3.90 -8.91
N ASN A 2 -66.99 4.51 -9.97
CA ASN A 2 -65.54 4.71 -10.14
C ASN A 2 -64.85 5.55 -9.04
N GLU A 3 -65.46 6.64 -8.58
CA GLU A 3 -64.86 7.51 -7.56
C GLU A 3 -64.65 6.82 -6.20
N LEU A 4 -65.55 5.90 -5.84
CA LEU A 4 -65.50 5.16 -4.58
C LEU A 4 -64.37 4.11 -4.60
N ILE A 5 -64.12 3.51 -5.76
CA ILE A 5 -62.99 2.59 -5.98
C ILE A 5 -61.66 3.36 -5.92
N THR A 6 -61.59 4.53 -6.55
CA THR A 6 -60.41 5.40 -6.50
C THR A 6 -60.08 5.85 -5.08
N LEU A 7 -61.10 6.19 -4.27
CA LEU A 7 -60.93 6.57 -2.88
C LEU A 7 -60.36 5.42 -2.03
N VAL A 8 -60.88 4.20 -2.21
CA VAL A 8 -60.42 3.00 -1.50
C VAL A 8 -58.98 2.65 -1.90
N LEU A 9 -58.64 2.72 -3.19
CA LEU A 9 -57.28 2.48 -3.67
C LEU A 9 -56.30 3.53 -3.12
N TYR A 10 -56.70 4.80 -3.11
CA TYR A 10 -55.89 5.88 -2.53
C TYR A 10 -55.63 5.66 -1.04
N GLN A 11 -56.64 5.28 -0.27
CA GLN A 11 -56.49 4.96 1.15
C GLN A 11 -55.57 3.76 1.37
N SER A 12 -55.70 2.71 0.56
CA SER A 12 -54.85 1.52 0.64
C SER A 12 -53.39 1.85 0.37
N ILE A 13 -53.11 2.60 -0.70
CA ILE A 13 -51.74 3.03 -1.06
C ILE A 13 -51.16 3.96 0.00
N SER A 14 -51.97 4.89 0.52
CA SER A 14 -51.52 5.81 1.57
C SER A 14 -51.17 5.08 2.86
N GLU A 15 -51.91 4.04 3.23
CA GLU A 15 -51.62 3.24 4.41
C GLU A 15 -50.36 2.39 4.23
N GLU A 16 -50.18 1.80 3.04
CA GLU A 16 -49.01 0.99 2.71
C GLU A 16 -47.72 1.84 2.71
N ILE A 17 -47.78 3.06 2.16
CA ILE A 17 -46.69 4.03 2.24
C ILE A 17 -46.38 4.38 3.71
N ARG A 18 -47.42 4.60 4.53
CA ARG A 18 -47.24 4.94 5.95
C ARG A 18 -46.53 3.82 6.73
N ILE A 19 -46.90 2.56 6.45
CA ILE A 19 -46.26 1.38 7.05
C ILE A 19 -44.80 1.29 6.63
N LEU A 20 -44.51 1.43 5.33
CA LEU A 20 -43.13 1.37 4.82
C LEU A 20 -42.22 2.47 5.41
N PHE A 21 -42.74 3.68 5.61
CA PHE A 21 -41.99 4.74 6.29
C PHE A 21 -41.75 4.44 7.78
N ALA A 22 -42.72 3.82 8.47
CA ALA A 22 -42.54 3.40 9.86
C ALA A 22 -41.49 2.28 10.01
N ASP A 23 -41.45 1.35 9.06
CA ASP A 23 -40.45 0.29 9.00
C ASP A 23 -39.06 0.86 8.72
N LEU A 24 -38.96 1.83 7.79
CA LEU A 24 -37.70 2.53 7.50
C LEU A 24 -37.17 3.27 8.73
N ASP A 25 -38.03 4.00 9.44
CA ASP A 25 -37.68 4.69 10.69
C ASP A 25 -37.18 3.72 11.76
N SER A 26 -37.80 2.53 11.84
CA SER A 26 -37.40 1.48 12.76
C SER A 26 -36.04 0.89 12.39
N CYS A 27 -35.78 0.70 11.09
CA CYS A 27 -34.48 0.25 10.59
C CYS A 27 -33.37 1.26 10.86
N LEU A 28 -33.65 2.56 10.67
CA LEU A 28 -32.70 3.63 10.94
C LEU A 28 -32.34 3.70 12.42
N LYS A 29 -33.33 3.58 13.32
CA LYS A 29 -33.08 3.52 14.77
C LYS A 29 -32.24 2.31 15.18
N LEU A 30 -32.50 1.15 14.58
CA LEU A 30 -31.71 -0.05 14.83
C LEU A 30 -30.27 0.11 14.32
N PHE A 31 -30.09 0.75 13.17
CA PHE A 31 -28.78 1.07 12.62
C PHE A 31 -27.99 2.00 13.55
N ASP A 32 -28.61 3.09 14.00
CA ASP A 32 -27.98 4.04 14.93
C ASP A 32 -27.53 3.35 16.23
N TYR A 33 -28.40 2.55 16.84
CA TYR A 33 -28.05 1.78 18.04
C TYR A 33 -26.89 0.81 17.80
N THR A 34 -26.90 0.11 16.66
CA THR A 34 -25.83 -0.84 16.32
C THR A 34 -24.50 -0.12 16.09
N ALA A 35 -24.54 1.07 15.47
CA ALA A 35 -23.37 1.91 15.26
C ALA A 35 -22.81 2.43 16.60
N GLU A 36 -23.66 2.87 17.53
CA GLU A 36 -23.24 3.29 18.87
C GLU A 36 -22.60 2.15 19.66
N VAL A 37 -23.20 0.95 19.63
CA VAL A 37 -22.64 -0.24 20.29
C VAL A 37 -21.28 -0.62 19.70
N ALA A 38 -21.17 -0.63 18.36
CA ALA A 38 -19.90 -0.91 17.70
C ALA A 38 -18.84 0.14 18.09
N GLN A 39 -19.19 1.43 18.07
CA GLN A 39 -18.28 2.50 18.47
C GLN A 39 -17.80 2.34 19.93
N ALA A 40 -18.71 2.00 20.85
CA ALA A 40 -18.34 1.76 22.24
C ALA A 40 -17.41 0.54 22.41
N GLN A 41 -17.64 -0.54 21.66
CA GLN A 41 -16.74 -1.70 21.64
C GLN A 41 -15.36 -1.33 21.10
N TRP A 42 -15.30 -0.62 19.98
CA TRP A 42 -14.04 -0.14 19.37
C TRP A 42 -13.25 0.75 20.33
N LEU A 43 -13.91 1.69 21.03
CA LEU A 43 -13.26 2.54 22.03
C LEU A 43 -12.71 1.72 23.20
N GLY A 44 -13.46 0.72 23.69
CA GLY A 44 -13.01 -0.16 24.76
C GLY A 44 -11.81 -1.02 24.37
N GLU A 45 -11.82 -1.59 23.17
CA GLU A 45 -10.69 -2.35 22.63
C GLU A 45 -9.46 -1.48 22.40
N TYR A 46 -9.65 -0.27 21.86
CA TYR A 46 -8.59 0.69 21.65
C TYR A 46 -7.89 1.06 22.97
N ASP A 47 -8.64 1.37 24.02
CA ASP A 47 -8.09 1.68 25.35
C ASP A 47 -7.32 0.49 25.94
N ALA A 48 -7.82 -0.74 25.74
CA ALA A 48 -7.17 -1.95 26.23
C ALA A 48 -5.84 -2.21 25.52
N VAL A 49 -5.80 -2.01 24.19
CA VAL A 49 -4.58 -2.11 23.38
C VAL A 49 -3.58 -1.03 23.78
N GLN A 50 -4.03 0.23 23.91
CA GLN A 50 -3.16 1.35 24.29
C GLN A 50 -2.48 1.12 25.65
N ARG A 51 -3.20 0.58 26.63
CA ARG A 51 -2.61 0.23 27.94
C ARG A 51 -1.62 -0.91 27.85
N ARG A 52 -1.90 -1.92 27.02
CA ARG A 52 -0.97 -3.04 26.78
C ARG A 52 0.31 -2.52 26.12
N GLU A 53 0.19 -1.73 25.06
CA GLU A 53 1.34 -1.14 24.37
C GLU A 53 2.17 -0.25 25.29
N ALA A 54 1.53 0.59 26.12
CA ALA A 54 2.25 1.41 27.10
C ALA A 54 3.04 0.56 28.10
N SER A 55 2.46 -0.55 28.56
CA SER A 55 3.13 -1.50 29.47
C SER A 55 4.30 -2.22 28.79
N GLU A 56 4.14 -2.63 27.53
CA GLU A 56 5.20 -3.28 26.75
C GLU A 56 6.34 -2.31 26.44
N LEU A 57 6.05 -1.06 26.07
CA LEU A 57 7.05 -0.01 25.90
C LEU A 57 7.82 0.27 27.19
N GLN A 58 7.12 0.27 28.33
CA GLN A 58 7.77 0.45 29.63
C GLN A 58 8.68 -0.74 29.99
N ARG A 59 8.26 -1.97 29.66
CA ARG A 59 9.09 -3.18 29.80
C ARG A 59 10.33 -3.11 28.92
N LEU A 60 10.16 -2.79 27.63
CA LEU A 60 11.27 -2.64 26.68
C LEU A 60 12.24 -1.55 27.12
N ARG A 61 11.74 -0.43 27.63
CA ARG A 61 12.57 0.63 28.22
C ARG A 61 13.40 0.11 29.40
N GLY A 62 12.80 -0.66 30.30
CA GLY A 62 13.53 -1.27 31.43
C GLY A 62 14.57 -2.31 30.99
N GLU A 63 14.32 -3.06 29.91
CA GLU A 63 15.30 -3.97 29.30
C GLU A 63 16.44 -3.21 28.62
N LEU A 64 16.13 -2.12 27.92
CA LEU A 64 17.11 -1.20 27.33
C LEU A 64 17.97 -0.51 28.40
N GLU A 65 17.40 -0.08 29.53
CA GLU A 65 18.17 0.52 30.64
C GLU A 65 19.11 -0.51 31.30
N LYS A 66 18.68 -1.77 31.46
CA LYS A 66 19.55 -2.87 31.90
C LYS A 66 20.67 -3.17 30.90
N MET A 67 20.37 -3.10 29.60
CA MET A 67 21.35 -3.24 28.54
C MET A 67 22.33 -2.06 28.50
N ASN A 68 21.86 -0.84 28.80
CA ASN A 68 22.65 0.38 28.88
C ASN A 68 23.67 0.35 30.04
N ILE A 69 23.31 -0.26 31.17
CA ILE A 69 24.26 -0.54 32.28
C ILE A 69 25.38 -1.50 31.84
N ASN A 70 25.08 -2.46 30.96
CA ASN A 70 26.10 -3.32 30.34
C ASN A 70 26.87 -2.62 29.21
N PHE A 71 26.34 -1.51 28.68
CA PHE A 71 26.89 -0.80 27.54
C PHE A 71 27.98 0.20 27.90
N ASP A 72 28.05 0.72 29.13
CA ASP A 72 29.15 1.61 29.53
C ASP A 72 30.53 0.91 29.49
N VAL A 73 30.56 -0.42 29.68
CA VAL A 73 31.76 -1.26 29.50
C VAL A 73 32.05 -1.56 28.01
N LEU A 74 31.02 -1.51 27.14
CA LEU A 74 31.10 -1.81 25.70
C LEU A 74 31.31 -0.56 24.82
N ARG A 75 30.88 0.62 25.28
CA ARG A 75 30.85 1.92 24.59
C ARG A 75 32.22 2.43 24.22
N SER A 76 33.24 2.12 25.03
CA SER A 76 34.64 2.46 24.73
C SER A 76 35.16 1.75 23.48
N ASN A 77 34.60 0.59 23.11
CA ASN A 77 35.07 -0.21 21.97
C ASN A 77 34.16 -0.12 20.74
N GLN A 78 32.91 0.36 20.88
CA GLN A 78 31.92 0.42 19.79
C GLN A 78 31.77 1.78 19.12
N GLY A 79 32.19 2.89 19.73
CA GLY A 79 32.04 4.23 19.14
C GLY A 79 32.69 4.33 17.75
N GLU A 80 33.90 3.79 17.60
CA GLU A 80 34.62 3.79 16.32
C GLU A 80 34.02 2.82 15.28
N LEU A 81 33.39 1.74 15.74
CA LEU A 81 32.81 0.70 14.88
C LEU A 81 31.41 1.08 14.38
N LEU A 82 30.60 1.74 15.22
CA LEU A 82 29.29 2.28 14.84
C LEU A 82 29.41 3.45 13.87
N GLU A 83 30.39 4.33 14.04
CA GLU A 83 30.62 5.45 13.12
C GLU A 83 31.03 4.93 11.73
N LYS A 84 31.93 3.93 11.67
CA LYS A 84 32.30 3.24 10.43
C LYS A 84 31.13 2.47 9.80
N THR A 85 30.27 1.85 10.62
CA THR A 85 29.09 1.11 10.14
C THR A 85 28.02 2.06 9.58
N ASN A 86 27.77 3.20 10.24
CA ASN A 86 26.83 4.21 9.74
C ASN A 86 27.33 4.83 8.44
N LEU A 87 28.62 5.18 8.35
CA LEU A 87 29.22 5.65 7.09
C LEU A 87 29.11 4.62 5.95
N MET A 88 29.23 3.33 6.27
CA MET A 88 29.09 2.24 5.30
C MET A 88 27.63 2.06 4.86
N VAL A 89 26.67 2.17 5.79
CA VAL A 89 25.24 2.13 5.48
C VAL A 89 24.83 3.34 4.62
N ASP A 90 25.33 4.53 4.94
CA ASP A 90 25.06 5.75 4.17
C ASP A 90 25.66 5.66 2.76
N ALA A 91 26.89 5.14 2.63
CA ALA A 91 27.51 4.90 1.32
C ALA A 91 26.73 3.86 0.50
N LEU A 92 26.26 2.77 1.14
CA LEU A 92 25.42 1.77 0.48
C LEU A 92 24.06 2.33 0.08
N GLN A 93 23.47 3.19 0.89
CA GLN A 93 22.22 3.89 0.58
C GLN A 93 22.40 4.87 -0.59
N GLN A 94 23.53 5.55 -0.67
CA GLN A 94 23.88 6.43 -1.79
C GLN A 94 24.04 5.61 -3.08
N VAL A 95 24.81 4.52 -3.06
CA VAL A 95 24.97 3.63 -4.22
C VAL A 95 23.64 3.01 -4.66
N LEU A 96 22.78 2.62 -3.71
CA LEU A 96 21.43 2.13 -3.97
C LEU A 96 20.58 3.19 -4.69
N ASN A 97 20.64 4.44 -4.23
CA ASN A 97 19.92 5.55 -4.84
C ASN A 97 20.42 5.84 -6.27
N ASP A 98 21.74 5.90 -6.47
CA ASP A 98 22.37 6.18 -7.77
C ASP A 98 22.03 5.10 -8.79
N LYS A 99 22.17 3.82 -8.43
CA LYS A 99 21.83 2.69 -9.31
C LYS A 99 20.31 2.58 -9.53
N SER A 100 19.49 2.96 -8.54
CA SER A 100 18.03 3.05 -8.72
C SER A 100 17.63 4.10 -9.75
N LEU A 101 18.38 5.20 -9.92
CA LEU A 101 18.12 6.20 -10.96
C LEU A 101 18.40 5.64 -12.37
N ILE A 102 19.47 4.87 -12.52
CA ILE A 102 19.81 4.19 -13.78
C ILE A 102 18.69 3.21 -14.20
N LEU A 103 18.09 2.51 -13.22
CA LEU A 103 16.97 1.61 -13.50
C LEU A 103 15.70 2.35 -13.95
N GLN A 104 15.60 3.65 -13.69
CA GLN A 104 14.46 4.50 -14.05
C GLN A 104 14.61 5.14 -15.43
N ASP A 105 15.83 5.53 -15.83
CA ASP A 105 16.07 6.15 -17.13
C ASP A 105 16.50 5.12 -18.19
N GLN A 106 15.50 4.41 -18.74
CA GLN A 106 15.72 3.41 -19.80
C GLN A 106 16.07 4.05 -21.16
N SER A 107 15.91 5.37 -21.33
CA SER A 107 16.07 6.06 -22.61
C SER A 107 17.55 6.30 -22.99
N THR A 108 18.45 6.33 -22.01
CA THR A 108 19.86 6.74 -22.16
C THR A 108 20.87 5.63 -21.82
N THR A 109 20.41 4.46 -21.36
CA THR A 109 21.28 3.46 -20.72
C THR A 109 21.48 2.20 -21.57
N THR A 110 22.74 1.74 -21.71
CA THR A 110 23.05 0.48 -22.41
C THR A 110 22.57 -0.74 -21.60
N VAL A 111 22.17 -1.82 -22.30
CA VAL A 111 21.66 -3.07 -21.68
C VAL A 111 22.63 -3.63 -20.63
N ALA A 112 23.94 -3.56 -20.87
CA ALA A 112 24.96 -4.02 -19.93
C ALA A 112 24.95 -3.22 -18.61
N THR A 113 24.77 -1.90 -18.69
CA THR A 113 24.74 -1.00 -17.53
C THR A 113 23.47 -1.20 -16.69
N TYR A 114 22.34 -1.52 -17.34
CA TYR A 114 21.10 -1.89 -16.67
C TYR A 114 21.22 -3.20 -15.87
N VAL A 115 21.81 -4.23 -16.49
CA VAL A 115 22.02 -5.54 -15.84
C VAL A 115 23.00 -5.41 -14.66
N ASP A 116 24.06 -4.64 -14.82
CA ASP A 116 25.01 -4.32 -13.73
C ASP A 116 24.32 -3.62 -12.56
N ALA A 117 23.55 -2.55 -12.83
CA ALA A 117 22.80 -1.84 -11.82
C ALA A 117 21.81 -2.76 -11.08
N GLN A 118 21.11 -3.62 -11.81
CA GLN A 118 20.19 -4.60 -11.24
C GLN A 118 20.91 -5.58 -10.29
N GLN A 119 22.08 -6.08 -10.70
CA GLN A 119 22.86 -7.02 -9.89
C GLN A 119 23.44 -6.37 -8.62
N ILE A 120 23.92 -5.13 -8.72
CA ILE A 120 24.42 -4.37 -7.57
C ILE A 120 23.30 -4.08 -6.58
N VAL A 121 22.15 -3.61 -7.06
CA VAL A 121 20.98 -3.34 -6.20
C VAL A 121 20.53 -4.62 -5.48
N ARG A 122 20.45 -5.76 -6.17
CA ARG A 122 20.14 -7.05 -5.52
C ARG A 122 21.13 -7.42 -4.43
N THR A 123 22.42 -7.23 -4.69
CA THR A 123 23.49 -7.58 -3.73
C THR A 123 23.40 -6.71 -2.50
N ILE A 124 23.12 -5.41 -2.67
CA ILE A 124 22.90 -4.50 -1.55
C ILE A 124 21.67 -4.95 -0.75
N LEU A 125 20.54 -5.25 -1.39
CA LEU A 125 19.30 -5.66 -0.70
C LEU A 125 19.38 -7.05 -0.05
N SER A 126 20.23 -7.96 -0.55
CA SER A 126 20.39 -9.29 0.05
C SER A 126 21.30 -9.26 1.28
N VAL A 127 22.29 -8.36 1.29
CA VAL A 127 23.25 -8.21 2.39
C VAL A 127 22.76 -7.19 3.42
N THR A 128 21.99 -6.20 2.99
CA THR A 128 21.44 -5.15 3.82
C THR A 128 19.92 -5.29 3.89
N LYS A 129 19.32 -5.09 5.07
CA LYS A 129 17.86 -4.97 5.18
C LYS A 129 17.33 -3.62 4.66
N LEU A 130 18.10 -2.92 3.83
CA LEU A 130 17.67 -1.65 3.25
C LEU A 130 16.50 -1.94 2.31
N GLN A 131 15.46 -1.12 2.39
CA GLN A 131 14.29 -1.26 1.54
C GLN A 131 14.39 -0.29 0.38
N LEU A 132 14.04 -0.76 -0.83
CA LEU A 132 14.00 0.09 -2.01
C LEU A 132 13.04 1.27 -1.77
N PRO A 133 13.42 2.50 -2.14
CA PRO A 133 12.51 3.61 -2.07
C PRO A 133 11.32 3.35 -3.02
N PRO A 134 10.07 3.57 -2.59
CA PRO A 134 8.91 3.26 -3.41
C PRO A 134 8.82 4.35 -4.45
N LYS A 135 8.88 3.96 -5.73
CA LYS A 135 8.97 4.93 -6.82
C LYS A 135 8.11 4.50 -8.00
N LEU A 136 7.88 5.44 -8.90
CA LEU A 136 7.23 5.18 -10.18
C LEU A 136 8.02 4.11 -10.95
N LEU A 137 7.34 3.02 -11.31
CA LEU A 137 7.89 1.94 -12.10
C LEU A 137 7.77 2.32 -13.57
N LEU A 138 8.84 2.88 -14.12
CA LEU A 138 8.89 3.40 -15.49
C LEU A 138 9.30 2.34 -16.54
N GLY A 139 9.33 1.05 -16.18
CA GLY A 139 9.71 0.01 -17.14
C GLY A 139 9.65 -1.43 -16.62
N LYS A 140 10.46 -2.32 -17.23
CA LYS A 140 10.52 -3.80 -16.98
C LYS A 140 11.13 -4.21 -15.63
N GLN A 141 10.99 -3.38 -14.62
CA GLN A 141 11.51 -3.63 -13.28
C GLN A 141 10.71 -4.72 -12.56
N CYS A 142 9.44 -4.92 -12.94
CA CYS A 142 8.56 -5.95 -12.40
C CYS A 142 8.12 -6.92 -13.51
N ASN A 143 8.73 -8.10 -13.56
CA ASN A 143 8.46 -9.09 -14.61
C ASN A 143 7.50 -10.16 -14.09
N LEU A 144 6.49 -10.50 -14.88
CA LEU A 144 5.54 -11.56 -14.53
C LEU A 144 6.27 -12.91 -14.47
N ASP A 145 6.01 -13.68 -13.41
CA ASP A 145 6.52 -15.05 -13.30
C ASP A 145 5.76 -15.99 -14.25
N ALA A 146 4.47 -15.73 -14.44
CA ALA A 146 3.58 -16.45 -15.32
C ALA A 146 2.58 -15.47 -15.99
N PRO A 147 2.12 -15.77 -17.21
CA PRO A 147 1.15 -14.92 -17.92
C PRO A 147 -0.27 -15.03 -17.33
N ILE A 148 -0.51 -15.95 -16.41
CA ILE A 148 -1.82 -16.23 -15.82
C ILE A 148 -1.92 -15.55 -14.45
N PRO A 149 -2.99 -14.79 -14.16
CA PRO A 149 -3.18 -14.19 -12.85
C PRO A 149 -3.44 -15.25 -11.78
N ILE A 150 -2.90 -15.02 -10.58
CA ILE A 150 -3.20 -15.85 -9.40
C ILE A 150 -4.63 -15.60 -8.88
N LYS A 151 -5.18 -14.41 -9.14
CA LYS A 151 -6.56 -14.06 -8.82
C LYS A 151 -7.10 -13.04 -9.81
N THR A 152 -8.25 -13.33 -10.37
CA THR A 152 -9.01 -12.41 -11.24
C THR A 152 -10.17 -11.82 -10.45
N GLY A 153 -10.23 -10.49 -10.40
CA GLY A 153 -11.35 -9.74 -9.85
C GLY A 153 -12.24 -9.15 -10.95
N ILE A 154 -13.16 -8.25 -10.58
CA ILE A 154 -14.04 -7.55 -11.54
C ILE A 154 -13.26 -6.44 -12.26
N THR A 155 -12.50 -5.63 -11.52
CA THR A 155 -11.81 -4.43 -12.03
C THR A 155 -10.29 -4.56 -12.08
N CYS A 156 -9.74 -5.64 -11.52
CA CYS A 156 -8.30 -5.86 -11.46
C CYS A 156 -7.95 -7.35 -11.43
N ASP A 157 -6.74 -7.65 -11.88
CA ASP A 157 -6.11 -8.95 -11.81
C ASP A 157 -4.85 -8.86 -10.94
N ILE A 158 -4.54 -9.93 -10.23
CA ILE A 158 -3.36 -10.04 -9.39
C ILE A 158 -2.46 -11.12 -9.98
N TYR A 159 -1.21 -10.77 -10.21
CA TYR A 159 -0.18 -11.66 -10.73
C TYR A 159 0.94 -11.83 -9.71
N GLN A 160 1.59 -12.98 -9.78
CA GLN A 160 2.89 -13.17 -9.18
C GLN A 160 3.97 -12.63 -10.12
N ALA A 161 4.90 -11.83 -9.58
CA ALA A 161 5.95 -11.20 -10.34
C ALA A 161 7.28 -11.20 -9.57
N SER A 162 8.36 -10.96 -10.31
CA SER A 162 9.69 -10.77 -9.77
C SER A 162 10.13 -9.31 -9.95
N PHE A 163 10.30 -8.60 -8.84
CA PHE A 163 10.80 -7.23 -8.82
C PHE A 163 12.33 -7.22 -8.83
N LEU A 164 12.88 -6.36 -9.69
CA LEU A 164 14.28 -6.34 -10.08
C LEU A 164 14.86 -7.73 -10.34
N GLY A 165 14.03 -8.68 -10.78
CA GLY A 165 14.37 -10.08 -11.11
C GLY A 165 14.92 -10.93 -9.96
N GLY A 166 14.59 -10.61 -8.72
CA GLY A 166 14.98 -11.44 -7.56
C GLY A 166 13.92 -11.53 -6.47
N GLU A 167 13.26 -10.43 -6.14
CA GLU A 167 12.26 -10.39 -5.07
C GLU A 167 10.87 -10.78 -5.60
N LYS A 168 10.20 -11.72 -4.93
CA LYS A 168 8.83 -12.10 -5.29
C LYS A 168 7.85 -11.06 -4.77
N VAL A 169 7.07 -10.50 -5.68
CA VAL A 169 6.09 -9.45 -5.38
C VAL A 169 4.73 -9.79 -5.99
N ALA A 170 3.68 -9.18 -5.43
CA ALA A 170 2.35 -9.19 -6.02
C ALA A 170 2.21 -7.98 -6.95
N LYS A 171 1.86 -8.23 -8.23
CA LYS A 171 1.55 -7.18 -9.20
C LYS A 171 0.04 -7.11 -9.43
N LYS A 172 -0.58 -6.01 -8.99
CA LYS A 172 -2.01 -5.75 -9.20
C LYS A 172 -2.21 -4.87 -10.42
N VAL A 173 -2.89 -5.39 -11.44
CA VAL A 173 -3.16 -4.72 -12.70
C VAL A 173 -4.63 -4.31 -12.75
N PHE A 174 -4.91 -3.02 -12.88
CA PHE A 174 -6.27 -2.51 -13.03
C PHE A 174 -6.66 -2.48 -14.50
N ARG A 175 -7.84 -3.03 -14.83
CA ARG A 175 -8.40 -2.95 -16.18
C ARG A 175 -9.12 -1.61 -16.32
N ILE A 176 -8.39 -0.61 -16.80
CA ILE A 176 -8.97 0.71 -17.09
C ILE A 176 -9.49 0.68 -18.52
N GLY A 177 -10.77 0.96 -18.72
CA GLY A 177 -11.35 1.13 -20.06
C GLY A 177 -10.71 2.34 -20.74
N MET A 178 -9.88 2.11 -21.76
CA MET A 178 -9.10 3.13 -22.45
C MET A 178 -9.91 3.86 -23.54
N SER A 179 -11.14 4.27 -23.25
CA SER A 179 -11.98 4.98 -24.24
C SER A 179 -11.74 6.49 -24.28
N ASP A 180 -11.14 7.08 -23.25
CA ASP A 180 -10.94 8.54 -23.16
C ASP A 180 -9.60 8.89 -22.48
N LYS A 181 -8.78 9.70 -23.18
CA LYS A 181 -7.47 10.18 -22.71
C LYS A 181 -7.59 11.04 -21.45
N GLU A 182 -8.63 11.88 -21.36
CA GLU A 182 -8.84 12.75 -20.19
C GLU A 182 -9.18 11.90 -18.95
N TYR A 183 -9.88 10.78 -19.15
CA TYR A 183 -10.20 9.82 -18.10
C TYR A 183 -8.95 9.09 -17.59
N VAL A 184 -8.05 8.70 -18.50
CA VAL A 184 -6.77 8.06 -18.17
C VAL A 184 -5.88 9.01 -17.36
N GLU A 185 -5.75 10.27 -17.76
CA GLU A 185 -4.92 11.27 -17.07
C GLU A 185 -5.42 11.54 -15.63
N LYS A 186 -6.74 11.67 -15.46
CA LYS A 186 -7.37 11.81 -14.12
C LYS A 186 -7.08 10.60 -13.24
N TYR A 187 -7.19 9.39 -13.80
CA TYR A 187 -6.90 8.16 -13.07
C TYR A 187 -5.42 8.04 -12.69
N ALA A 188 -4.50 8.32 -13.62
CA ALA A 188 -3.07 8.30 -13.38
C ALA A 188 -2.68 9.28 -12.26
N THR A 189 -3.21 10.51 -12.29
CA THR A 189 -2.93 11.53 -11.27
C THR A 189 -3.43 11.08 -9.89
N ARG A 190 -4.63 10.50 -9.82
CA ARG A 190 -5.17 9.95 -8.57
C ARG A 190 -4.30 8.82 -8.03
N PHE A 191 -3.88 7.89 -8.89
CA PHE A 191 -3.07 6.75 -8.52
C PHE A 191 -1.67 7.15 -8.07
N LEU A 192 -1.03 8.13 -8.74
CA LEU A 192 0.23 8.73 -8.31
C LEU A 192 0.13 9.33 -6.91
N ARG A 193 -0.95 10.08 -6.63
CA ARG A 193 -1.17 10.65 -5.30
C ARG A 193 -1.28 9.57 -4.22
N ILE A 194 -2.01 8.49 -4.49
CA ILE A 194 -2.15 7.37 -3.55
C ILE A 194 -0.82 6.65 -3.36
N ALA A 195 -0.08 6.41 -4.44
CA ALA A 195 1.25 5.79 -4.42
C ALA A 195 2.24 6.59 -3.57
N ASN A 196 2.22 7.92 -3.65
CA ASN A 196 3.05 8.79 -2.81
C ASN A 196 2.67 8.72 -1.33
N LEU A 197 1.40 8.53 -0.99
CA LEU A 197 1.02 8.34 0.40
C LEU A 197 1.49 6.97 0.89
N TRP A 198 1.26 5.92 0.10
CA TRP A 198 1.66 4.55 0.47
C TRP A 198 3.18 4.36 0.54
N SER A 199 3.95 5.16 -0.21
CA SER A 199 5.41 5.09 -0.15
C SER A 199 5.97 5.56 1.19
N GLU A 200 5.26 6.47 1.86
CA GLU A 200 5.64 7.02 3.17
C GLU A 200 5.19 6.13 4.34
N PHE A 201 4.16 5.32 4.14
CA PHE A 201 3.69 4.35 5.14
C PHE A 201 4.61 3.13 5.20
N ARG A 202 5.60 3.18 6.10
CA ARG A 202 6.51 2.07 6.41
C ARG A 202 6.33 1.61 7.85
N SER A 203 5.75 0.43 8.01
CA SER A 203 5.57 -0.28 9.27
C SER A 203 5.67 -1.78 9.04
N ASP A 204 6.15 -2.53 10.01
CA ASP A 204 6.20 -4.01 9.96
C ASP A 204 4.81 -4.64 9.84
N TYR A 205 3.75 -3.89 10.14
CA TYR A 205 2.34 -4.31 10.03
C TYR A 205 1.68 -3.90 8.71
N THR A 206 2.40 -3.19 7.84
CA THR A 206 1.90 -2.73 6.54
C THR A 206 2.70 -3.38 5.43
N LEU A 207 2.03 -3.85 4.39
CA LEU A 207 2.73 -4.40 3.22
C LEU A 207 3.55 -3.29 2.55
N PRO A 208 4.85 -3.52 2.29
CA PRO A 208 5.69 -2.54 1.62
C PRO A 208 5.17 -2.31 0.21
N PHE A 209 4.93 -1.04 -0.10
CA PHE A 209 4.61 -0.61 -1.44
C PHE A 209 5.93 -0.41 -2.21
N TYR A 210 6.09 -1.07 -3.36
CA TYR A 210 7.31 -0.98 -4.17
C TYR A 210 7.19 0.06 -5.30
N GLY A 211 5.97 0.31 -5.77
CA GLY A 211 5.75 1.27 -6.84
C GLY A 211 4.47 1.04 -7.63
N ILE A 212 4.22 1.96 -8.57
CA ILE A 212 3.12 1.91 -9.53
C ILE A 212 3.67 2.18 -10.92
N GLY A 213 3.11 1.54 -11.93
CA GLY A 213 3.44 1.78 -13.33
C GLY A 213 2.19 1.67 -14.20
N MET A 214 2.29 2.19 -15.41
CA MET A 214 1.26 2.05 -16.43
C MET A 214 1.82 1.19 -17.55
N GLU A 215 1.07 0.17 -17.97
CA GLU A 215 1.46 -0.70 -19.08
C GLU A 215 0.52 -0.42 -20.26
N SER A 216 1.09 -0.21 -21.45
CA SER A 216 0.31 -0.17 -22.68
C SER A 216 -0.18 -1.58 -23.01
N PHE A 217 -1.45 -1.71 -23.41
CA PHE A 217 -2.05 -3.01 -23.66
C PHE A 217 -1.70 -3.59 -25.04
N GLU A 218 -0.92 -2.87 -25.85
CA GLU A 218 -0.47 -3.30 -27.16
C GLU A 218 0.99 -2.87 -27.34
N GLY A 219 1.76 -3.65 -28.10
CA GLY A 219 3.21 -3.52 -28.29
C GLY A 219 3.69 -2.24 -28.98
N ASP A 220 2.99 -1.13 -28.80
CA ASP A 220 3.36 0.19 -29.28
C ASP A 220 3.86 1.09 -28.14
N ASN A 221 5.03 1.66 -28.39
CA ASN A 221 5.81 2.56 -27.54
C ASN A 221 5.14 3.94 -27.33
N HIS A 222 3.81 4.03 -27.25
CA HIS A 222 3.12 5.31 -27.41
C HIS A 222 2.74 6.06 -26.13
N PHE A 223 2.99 5.50 -24.94
CA PHE A 223 2.91 6.25 -23.68
C PHE A 223 4.06 5.88 -22.76
N GLN A 224 5.21 6.52 -23.01
CA GLN A 224 6.22 6.73 -21.98
C GLN A 224 5.74 7.92 -21.13
N LEU A 225 5.67 7.73 -19.82
CA LEU A 225 5.62 8.84 -18.87
C LEU A 225 6.95 9.57 -18.85
#